data_AF-A0A950B7W5-F1
#
_entry.id   AF-A0A950B7W5-F1
#
_cell.length_a   1.000
_cell.length_b   1.000
_cell.length_c   1.000
_cell.angle_alpha   90.00
_cell.angle_beta   90.00
_cell.angle_gamma   90.00
#
_symmetry.space_group_name_H-M   'P 1'
#
loop_
_entity.id
_entity.type
_entity.pdbx_description
1 polymer ?
#
loop_
_entity_poly.entity_id
_entity_poly.type
_entity_poly.pdbx_seq_one_letter_code
_entity_poly.pdbx_strand_id
1 'polypeptide(L)'
;MSASHLRHAVTGAAVLVMTGLSTWSVTPAQAADSELNVYNWSDYIAKDTVPNFEKQTGIHVKYDNYDSDDTLQAKLLAGSSGYDIVVP
;
A
#
# COMPACT_ATOMS: atom_id res chain seq x y z
N MET A 1 -61.38 -0.94 -32.13
CA MET A 1 -60.58 0.29 -32.36
C MET A 1 -59.55 0.38 -31.24
N SER A 2 -58.27 0.39 -31.61
CA SER A 2 -57.07 0.73 -30.82
C SER A 2 -56.81 -0.01 -29.49
N ALA A 3 -55.61 -0.44 -29.14
CA ALA A 3 -54.33 -0.51 -29.84
C ALA A 3 -53.38 -1.35 -28.95
N SER A 4 -52.52 -2.15 -29.61
CA SER A 4 -51.10 -2.38 -29.29
C SER A 4 -50.73 -2.70 -27.83
N HIS A 5 -50.44 -3.94 -27.42
CA HIS A 5 -49.34 -4.82 -27.84
C HIS A 5 -47.97 -4.15 -28.03
N LEU A 6 -46.97 -4.94 -27.61
CA LEU A 6 -45.55 -4.89 -27.93
C LEU A 6 -44.65 -3.96 -27.11
N ARG A 7 -44.01 -4.63 -26.15
CA ARG A 7 -42.64 -4.44 -25.67
C ARG A 7 -41.74 -4.06 -26.84
N HIS A 8 -41.23 -2.82 -26.84
CA HIS A 8 -40.25 -2.38 -27.82
C HIS A 8 -38.89 -2.98 -27.49
N ALA A 9 -38.48 -3.96 -28.30
CA ALA A 9 -37.08 -4.20 -28.58
C ALA A 9 -36.66 -3.22 -29.67
N VAL A 10 -35.66 -2.37 -29.43
CA VAL A 10 -34.86 -1.77 -30.50
C VAL A 10 -33.41 -1.71 -30.02
N THR A 11 -32.66 -2.70 -30.50
CA THR A 11 -31.22 -2.70 -30.70
C THR A 11 -30.80 -1.44 -31.44
N GLY A 12 -29.79 -0.73 -30.94
CA GLY A 12 -29.24 0.43 -31.62
C GLY A 12 -27.92 0.83 -30.99
N ALA A 13 -26.86 0.09 -31.29
CA ALA A 13 -25.49 0.51 -31.00
C ALA A 13 -25.20 1.78 -31.83
N ALA A 14 -25.38 2.95 -31.22
CA ALA A 14 -24.90 4.20 -31.76
C ALA A 14 -23.45 4.40 -31.32
N VAL A 15 -22.51 4.00 -32.18
CA VAL A 15 -21.11 4.47 -32.10
C VAL A 15 -21.13 5.95 -32.46
N LEU A 16 -21.25 6.80 -31.46
CA LEU A 16 -21.05 8.24 -31.58
C LEU A 16 -19.57 8.52 -31.35
N VAL A 17 -18.84 8.73 -32.45
CA VAL A 17 -17.49 9.29 -32.42
C VAL A 17 -17.64 10.74 -31.94
N MET A 18 -17.64 10.93 -30.63
CA MET A 18 -17.41 12.22 -30.01
C MET A 18 -15.91 12.37 -29.83
N THR A 19 -15.33 13.38 -30.46
CA THR A 19 -14.03 13.96 -30.10
C THR A 19 -14.14 14.52 -28.69
N GLY A 20 -14.14 13.61 -27.70
CA GLY A 20 -14.18 13.92 -26.29
C GLY A 20 -12.80 14.32 -25.83
N LEU A 21 -12.68 15.53 -25.32
CA LEU A 21 -11.54 16.00 -24.54
C LEU A 21 -11.22 14.92 -23.48
N SER A 22 -10.16 14.15 -23.70
CA SER A 22 -9.72 13.10 -22.77
C SER A 22 -9.37 13.77 -21.44
N THR A 23 -10.33 13.84 -20.53
CA THR A 23 -10.08 14.21 -19.14
C THR A 23 -9.27 13.06 -18.56
N TRP A 24 -7.96 13.27 -18.48
CA TRP A 24 -7.09 12.36 -17.76
C TRP A 24 -7.60 12.34 -16.33
N SER A 25 -8.28 11.25 -15.98
CA SER A 25 -8.74 11.01 -14.62
C SER A 25 -7.48 10.83 -13.78
N VAL A 26 -7.07 11.89 -13.08
CA VAL A 26 -6.02 11.80 -12.08
C VAL A 26 -6.64 11.07 -10.89
N THR A 27 -6.49 9.74 -10.86
CA THR A 27 -6.70 8.99 -9.63
C THR A 27 -5.71 9.53 -8.61
N PRO A 28 -6.15 10.11 -7.47
CA PRO A 28 -5.23 10.44 -6.41
C PRO A 28 -4.55 9.14 -5.99
N ALA A 29 -3.22 9.10 -6.06
CA ALA A 29 -2.47 8.02 -5.44
C ALA A 29 -2.79 8.09 -3.94
N GLN A 30 -3.57 7.14 -3.44
CA GLN A 30 -3.63 6.89 -2.01
C GLN A 30 -2.21 6.53 -1.59
N ALA A 31 -1.56 7.43 -0.86
CA ALA A 31 -0.31 7.10 -0.19
C ALA A 31 -0.60 5.86 0.64
N ALA A 32 0.03 4.73 0.29
CA ALA A 32 0.02 3.58 1.15
C ALA A 32 0.55 4.04 2.51
N ASP A 33 -0.11 3.63 3.60
CA ASP A 33 0.42 3.82 4.96
C ASP A 33 1.89 3.38 4.93
N SER A 34 2.78 4.36 5.03
CA SER A 34 4.21 4.16 4.84
C SER A 34 4.75 3.68 6.17
N GLU A 35 4.70 2.36 6.38
CA GLU A 35 5.30 1.69 7.53
C GLU A 35 6.71 1.20 7.18
N LEU A 36 7.68 1.54 8.02
CA LEU A 36 9.05 1.07 7.97
C LEU A 36 9.24 -0.07 8.98
N ASN A 37 9.62 -1.25 8.49
CA ASN A 37 9.84 -2.43 9.31
C ASN A 37 11.34 -2.59 9.63
N VAL A 38 11.70 -2.45 10.91
CA VAL A 38 13.09 -2.49 11.38
C VAL A 38 13.30 -3.66 12.34
N TYR A 39 14.42 -4.37 12.18
CA TYR A 39 14.86 -5.43 13.09
C TYR A 39 16.28 -5.18 13.59
N ASN A 40 16.45 -4.95 14.90
CA ASN A 40 17.73 -4.56 15.48
C ASN A 40 18.01 -5.25 16.82
N TRP A 41 19.25 -5.17 17.28
CA TRP A 41 19.64 -5.60 18.62
C TRP A 41 18.82 -4.93 19.71
N SER A 42 18.55 -5.68 20.78
CA SER A 42 17.94 -5.16 22.00
C SER A 42 18.82 -4.08 22.63
N ASP A 43 18.19 -3.03 23.18
CA ASP A 43 18.85 -1.91 23.89
C ASP A 43 19.89 -1.10 23.08
N TYR A 44 19.86 -1.19 21.75
CA TYR A 44 20.89 -0.59 20.88
C TYR A 44 20.58 0.85 20.41
N ILE A 45 19.36 1.34 20.64
CA ILE A 45 18.94 2.72 20.32
C ILE A 45 18.33 3.40 21.53
N ALA A 46 18.38 4.73 21.55
CA ALA A 46 17.71 5.50 22.59
C ALA A 46 16.18 5.40 22.42
N LYS A 47 15.47 5.37 23.56
CA LYS A 47 13.99 5.23 23.62
C LYS A 47 13.20 6.27 22.81
N ASP A 48 13.82 7.42 22.52
CA ASP A 48 13.22 8.54 21.81
C ASP A 48 13.59 8.58 20.32
N THR A 49 14.47 7.68 19.85
CA THR A 49 14.90 7.66 18.44
C THR A 49 13.74 7.38 17.50
N VAL A 50 12.95 6.32 17.76
CA VAL A 50 11.78 5.99 16.94
C VAL A 50 10.69 7.09 17.05
N PRO A 51 10.22 7.50 18.24
CA PRO A 51 9.21 8.56 18.34
C PRO A 51 9.61 9.88 17.67
N ASN A 52 10.88 10.28 17.77
CA ASN A 52 11.37 11.49 17.13
C ASN A 52 11.42 11.33 15.60
N PHE A 53 11.83 10.17 15.09
CA PHE A 53 11.83 9.88 13.66
C PHE A 53 10.42 9.91 13.07
N GLU A 54 9.46 9.25 13.71
CA GLU A 54 8.06 9.23 13.26
C GLU A 54 7.48 10.66 13.26
N LYS A 55 7.75 11.45 14.32
CA LYS A 55 7.30 12.85 14.41
C LYS A 55 7.88 13.74 13.30
N GLN A 56 9.14 13.51 12.91
CA GLN A 56 9.82 14.32 11.90
C GLN A 56 9.40 13.96 10.47
N THR A 57 9.09 12.70 10.21
CA THR A 57 8.90 12.17 8.85
C THR A 57 7.44 11.86 8.52
N GLY A 58 6.61 11.61 9.54
CA GLY A 58 5.26 11.05 9.36
C GLY A 58 5.24 9.57 8.95
N ILE A 59 6.40 8.90 8.94
CA ILE A 59 6.52 7.47 8.64
C ILE A 59 6.30 6.69 9.93
N HIS A 60 5.43 5.69 9.90
CA HIS A 60 5.26 4.77 11.02
C HIS A 60 6.38 3.74 11.04
N VAL A 61 6.87 3.38 12.23
CA VAL A 61 7.95 2.41 12.37
C VAL A 61 7.48 1.22 13.19
N LYS A 62 7.47 0.05 12.55
CA LYS A 62 7.41 -1.22 13.28
C LYS A 62 8.84 -1.61 13.67
N TYR A 63 9.14 -1.51 14.95
CA TYR A 63 10.46 -1.79 15.50
C TYR A 63 10.45 -3.09 16.30
N ASP A 64 11.09 -4.12 15.78
CA ASP A 64 11.26 -5.40 16.46
C ASP A 64 12.73 -5.56 16.93
N ASN A 65 12.91 -6.30 18.02
CA ASN A 65 14.24 -6.54 18.59
C ASN A 65 14.63 -8.02 18.58
N TYR A 66 15.94 -8.27 18.59
CA TYR A 66 16.53 -9.60 18.80
C TYR A 66 17.73 -9.53 19.75
N ASP A 67 18.19 -10.69 20.21
CA ASP A 67 19.21 -10.83 21.27
C ASP A 67 20.42 -11.68 20.84
N SER A 68 20.39 -12.26 19.64
CA SER A 68 21.42 -13.18 19.15
C SER A 68 21.47 -13.25 17.62
N ASP A 69 22.68 -13.49 17.09
CA ASP A 69 22.91 -13.70 15.65
C ASP A 69 22.11 -14.88 15.11
N ASP A 70 21.98 -15.96 15.88
CA ASP A 70 21.23 -17.15 15.49
C ASP A 70 19.74 -16.84 15.26
N THR A 71 19.16 -15.97 16.11
CA THR A 71 17.76 -15.53 15.97
C THR A 71 17.56 -14.68 14.73
N LEU A 72 18.47 -13.75 14.46
CA LEU A 72 18.47 -12.97 13.22
C LEU A 72 18.59 -13.89 12.01
N GLN A 73 19.61 -14.75 11.99
CA GLN A 73 19.91 -15.67 10.91
C GLN A 73 18.71 -16.57 10.60
N ALA A 74 18.07 -17.14 11.62
CA ALA A 74 16.88 -17.98 11.44
C ALA A 74 15.74 -17.22 10.75
N LYS A 75 15.50 -15.95 11.12
CA LYS A 75 14.43 -15.13 10.51
C LYS A 75 14.75 -14.75 9.07
N LEU A 76 16.01 -14.47 8.75
CA LEU A 76 16.43 -14.16 7.38
C LEU A 76 16.39 -15.40 6.46
N LEU A 77 16.84 -16.55 6.97
CA LEU A 77 16.86 -17.81 6.22
C LEU A 77 15.47 -18.39 5.96
N ALA A 78 14.48 -18.09 6.80
CA ALA A 78 13.08 -18.44 6.55
C ALA A 78 12.53 -17.79 5.26
N GLY A 79 13.21 -16.77 4.72
CA GLY A 79 12.78 -16.01 3.55
C GLY A 79 11.65 -15.03 3.88
N SER A 80 11.43 -14.05 3.00
CA SER A 80 10.39 -13.02 3.16
C SER A 80 10.33 -12.46 4.59
N SER A 81 11.48 -12.01 5.12
CA SER A 81 11.63 -11.63 6.54
C SER A 81 10.62 -10.58 7.01
N GLY A 82 10.11 -9.78 6.07
CA GLY A 82 9.15 -8.70 6.30
C GLY A 82 9.79 -7.46 6.89
N TYR A 83 11.12 -7.33 6.82
CA TYR A 83 11.86 -6.17 7.30
C TYR A 83 12.56 -5.43 6.15
N ASP A 84 12.52 -4.10 6.21
CA ASP A 84 13.18 -3.20 5.28
C ASP A 84 14.63 -2.93 5.71
N ILE A 85 14.87 -2.88 7.02
CA ILE A 85 16.19 -2.66 7.62
C ILE A 85 16.46 -3.74 8.66
N VAL A 86 17.62 -4.38 8.54
CA VAL A 86 18.19 -5.27 9.55
C VAL A 86 19.60 -4.83 9.89
N VAL A 87 20.00 -4.96 11.15
CA VAL A 87 21.32 -4.53 11.64
C VAL A 87 22.09 -5.74 12.16
N PRO A 88 22.72 -6.56 11.30
CA PRO A 88 23.46 -7.76 11.71
C PRO A 88 24.67 -7.43 12.58
#